data_AF-A0A849KDV4-F1
#
_entry.id   AF-A0A849KDV4-F1
#
_cell.length_a   1.000
_cell.length_b   1.000
_cell.length_c   1.000
_cell.angle_alpha   90.00
_cell.angle_beta   90.00
_cell.angle_gamma   90.00
#
_symmetry.space_group_name_H-M   'P 1'
#
loop_
_entity.id
_entity.type
_entity.pdbx_description
1 polymer ?
#
loop_
_entity_poly.entity_id
_entity_poly.type
_entity_poly.pdbx_seq_one_letter_code
_entity_poly.pdbx_strand_id
1 'polypeptide(L)'
;MNRVIVAVVLLPLIGQASAQTLIDDPIGIDRALADQITAHVSDQFTDPVATQVRRLRPSDKFEGSVCGEVNTKNQFGGYVGFKPFRYIIDRHKIYMTNTGCE
;
A
#
# COMPACT_ATOMS: atom_id res chain seq x y z
N MET A 1 4.41 54.03 -30.06
CA MET A 1 5.16 53.08 -29.19
C MET A 1 4.22 51.93 -28.89
N ASN A 2 4.42 50.78 -29.54
CA ASN A 2 3.51 49.64 -29.50
C ASN A 2 3.92 48.70 -28.36
N ARG A 3 3.07 48.55 -27.32
CA ARG A 3 3.35 47.64 -26.19
C ARG A 3 2.77 46.26 -26.50
N VAL A 4 3.65 45.32 -26.85
CA VAL A 4 3.30 43.89 -26.97
C VAL A 4 3.17 43.31 -25.57
N ILE A 5 1.98 42.87 -25.20
CA ILE A 5 1.71 42.15 -23.96
C ILE A 5 1.88 40.65 -24.25
N VAL A 6 2.93 40.04 -23.70
CA VAL A 6 3.15 38.58 -23.77
C VAL A 6 2.40 37.94 -22.61
N ALA A 7 1.31 37.23 -22.89
CA ALA A 7 0.58 36.45 -21.91
C ALA A 7 1.32 35.12 -21.67
N VAL A 8 1.95 34.99 -20.49
CA VAL A 8 2.57 33.73 -20.04
C VAL A 8 1.46 32.81 -19.55
N VAL A 9 1.18 31.74 -20.29
CA VAL A 9 0.23 30.70 -19.91
C VAL A 9 0.90 29.78 -18.88
N LEU A 10 0.59 29.95 -17.60
CA LEU A 10 0.92 28.97 -16.56
C LEU A 10 -0.02 27.76 -16.70
N LEU A 11 0.50 26.66 -17.24
CA LEU A 11 -0.16 25.35 -17.17
C LEU A 11 -0.02 24.77 -15.75
N PRO A 12 -1.12 24.49 -15.03
CA PRO A 12 -1.03 23.81 -13.74
C PRO A 12 -0.59 22.37 -13.97
N LEU A 13 0.57 22.00 -13.40
CA LEU A 13 0.98 20.60 -13.27
C LEU A 13 -0.01 19.93 -12.31
N ILE A 14 -0.97 19.19 -12.89
CA ILE A 14 -1.88 18.35 -12.13
C ILE A 14 -1.03 17.22 -11.53
N GLY A 15 -0.61 17.37 -10.27
CA GLY A 15 0.04 16.30 -9.54
C GLY A 15 -0.91 15.13 -9.41
N GLN A 16 -0.52 13.96 -9.93
CA GLN A 16 -1.27 12.73 -9.74
C GLN A 16 -1.21 12.35 -8.27
N ALA A 17 -2.30 12.56 -7.54
CA ALA A 17 -2.49 12.00 -6.21
C ALA A 17 -2.77 10.50 -6.36
N SER A 18 -1.72 9.71 -6.54
CA SER A 18 -1.81 8.26 -6.39
C SER A 18 -2.11 7.99 -4.91
N ALA A 19 -3.31 7.52 -4.59
CA ALA A 19 -3.65 7.11 -3.24
C ALA A 19 -2.65 6.03 -2.81
N GLN A 20 -1.81 6.35 -1.82
CA GLN A 20 -0.81 5.42 -1.32
C GLN A 20 -1.51 4.34 -0.50
N THR A 21 -1.45 3.11 -0.98
CA THR A 21 -1.99 1.93 -0.29
C THR A 21 -1.13 1.54 0.91
N LEU A 22 0.19 1.78 0.87
CA LEU A 22 1.09 1.66 2.02
C LEU A 22 1.10 2.97 2.82
N ILE A 23 0.61 2.95 4.05
CA ILE A 23 0.34 4.17 4.83
C ILE A 23 1.42 4.52 5.87
N ASP A 24 2.39 3.65 6.10
CA ASP A 24 3.54 3.89 6.98
C ASP A 24 4.85 3.38 6.37
N ASP A 25 5.97 3.77 6.96
CA ASP A 25 7.27 3.31 6.52
C ASP A 25 7.52 1.86 6.98
N PRO A 26 7.99 1.00 6.07
CA PRO A 26 8.32 -0.37 6.42
C PRO A 26 9.55 -0.44 7.32
N ILE A 27 9.60 -1.43 8.21
CA ILE A 27 10.73 -1.67 9.11
C ILE A 27 11.51 -2.88 8.61
N GLY A 28 12.81 -2.72 8.33
CA GLY A 28 13.70 -3.86 8.02
C GLY A 28 13.42 -4.57 6.69
N ILE A 29 12.64 -3.96 5.79
CA ILE A 29 12.50 -4.37 4.40
C ILE A 29 12.72 -3.17 3.48
N ASP A 30 13.20 -3.43 2.27
CA ASP A 30 13.38 -2.40 1.24
C ASP A 30 12.04 -1.83 0.77
N ARG A 31 12.03 -0.55 0.37
CA ARG A 31 10.81 0.13 -0.07
C ARG A 31 10.22 -0.48 -1.33
N ALA A 32 11.04 -0.90 -2.29
CA ALA A 32 10.53 -1.53 -3.52
C ALA A 32 9.86 -2.87 -3.21
N LEU A 33 10.43 -3.65 -2.29
CA LEU A 33 9.81 -4.88 -1.81
C LEU A 33 8.50 -4.59 -1.07
N ALA A 34 8.45 -3.55 -0.23
CA ALA A 34 7.24 -3.14 0.47
C ALA A 34 6.12 -2.72 -0.50
N ASP A 35 6.46 -1.97 -1.55
CA ASP A 35 5.51 -1.56 -2.59
C ASP A 35 4.99 -2.78 -3.38
N GLN A 36 5.87 -3.74 -3.70
CA GLN A 36 5.48 -5.00 -4.36
C GLN A 36 4.52 -5.83 -3.50
N ILE A 37 4.85 -6.02 -2.21
CA ILE A 37 3.99 -6.73 -1.26
C ILE A 37 2.64 -6.04 -1.15
N THR A 38 2.65 -4.71 -1.05
CA THR A 38 1.43 -3.91 -0.94
C THR A 38 0.53 -4.07 -2.16
N ALA A 39 1.09 -4.05 -3.37
CA ALA A 39 0.34 -4.32 -4.60
C ALA A 39 -0.29 -5.72 -4.56
N HIS A 40 0.52 -6.75 -4.26
CA HIS A 40 0.04 -8.14 -4.22
C HIS A 40 -1.03 -8.37 -3.17
N VAL A 41 -0.91 -7.75 -1.99
CA VAL A 41 -1.90 -7.80 -0.90
C VAL A 41 -3.19 -7.10 -1.33
N SER A 42 -3.08 -5.91 -1.94
CA SER A 42 -4.24 -5.11 -2.37
C SER A 42 -5.07 -5.83 -3.43
N ASP A 43 -4.41 -6.53 -4.36
CA ASP A 43 -5.06 -7.31 -5.43
C ASP A 43 -5.90 -8.50 -4.90
N GLN A 44 -5.76 -8.86 -3.62
CA GLN A 44 -6.56 -9.94 -3.01
C GLN A 44 -7.94 -9.47 -2.51
N PHE A 45 -8.21 -8.16 -2.54
CA PHE A 45 -9.45 -7.58 -2.01
C PHE A 45 -10.33 -6.99 -3.11
N THR A 46 -11.63 -6.85 -2.82
CA THR A 46 -12.64 -6.38 -3.78
C THR A 46 -12.37 -4.96 -4.28
N ASP A 47 -11.78 -4.10 -3.45
CA ASP A 47 -11.40 -2.73 -3.79
C ASP A 47 -9.90 -2.54 -3.51
N PRO A 48 -9.01 -2.87 -4.48
CA PRO A 48 -7.56 -2.75 -4.31
C PRO A 48 -7.11 -1.31 -4.01
N VAL A 49 -7.74 -0.32 -4.65
CA VAL A 49 -7.36 1.09 -4.51
C VAL A 49 -7.78 1.69 -3.16
N ALA A 50 -8.77 1.09 -2.49
CA ALA A 50 -9.11 1.44 -1.11
C ALA A 50 -8.36 0.62 -0.06
N THR A 51 -7.48 -0.30 -0.45
CA THR A 51 -6.74 -1.13 0.51
C THR A 51 -5.65 -0.31 1.19
N GLN A 52 -5.60 -0.40 2.52
CA GLN A 52 -4.60 0.23 3.35
C GLN A 52 -3.73 -0.86 3.98
N VAL A 53 -2.43 -0.80 3.73
CA VAL A 53 -1.41 -1.70 4.27
C VAL A 53 -0.51 -0.90 5.20
N ARG A 54 -0.17 -1.48 6.35
CA ARG A 54 0.73 -0.86 7.31
C ARG A 54 1.56 -1.87 8.09
N ARG A 55 2.54 -1.39 8.86
CA ARG A 55 3.37 -2.17 9.79
C ARG A 55 4.09 -3.32 9.11
N LEU A 56 4.55 -3.10 7.88
CA LEU A 56 5.34 -4.11 7.15
C LEU A 56 6.68 -4.33 7.84
N ARG A 57 6.97 -5.59 8.18
CA ARG A 57 8.22 -6.00 8.85
C ARG A 57 8.55 -7.47 8.55
N PRO A 58 9.83 -7.89 8.55
CA PRO A 58 10.17 -9.30 8.51
C PRO A 58 9.49 -10.07 9.64
N SER A 59 9.12 -11.33 9.39
CA SER A 59 8.59 -12.20 10.44
C SER A 59 9.73 -12.72 11.32
N ASP A 60 9.58 -12.58 12.63
CA ASP A 60 10.54 -13.09 13.62
C ASP A 60 10.48 -14.63 13.76
N LYS A 61 9.41 -15.26 13.26
CA LYS A 61 9.15 -16.71 13.40
C LYS A 61 9.33 -17.49 12.12
N PHE A 62 9.15 -16.86 10.95
CA PHE A 62 9.18 -17.53 9.66
C PHE A 62 10.09 -16.77 8.69
N GLU A 63 11.27 -17.32 8.44
CA GLU A 63 12.17 -16.82 7.41
C GLU A 63 11.47 -16.71 6.04
N GLY A 64 11.85 -15.72 5.25
CA GLY A 64 11.23 -15.44 3.94
C GLY A 64 9.76 -15.01 4.02
N SER A 65 9.28 -14.59 5.20
CA SER A 65 7.94 -14.04 5.38
C SER A 65 7.97 -12.60 5.89
N VAL A 66 6.97 -11.83 5.48
CA VAL A 66 6.72 -10.45 5.93
C VAL A 66 5.38 -10.41 6.65
N CYS A 67 5.34 -9.77 7.81
CA CYS A 67 4.15 -9.47 8.57
C CYS A 67 3.65 -8.06 8.25
N GLY A 68 2.34 -7.86 8.33
CA GLY A 68 1.74 -6.53 8.20
C GLY A 68 0.30 -6.53 8.67
N GLU A 69 -0.35 -5.38 8.55
CA GLU A 69 -1.77 -5.23 8.77
C GLU A 69 -2.44 -4.66 7.53
N VAL A 70 -3.64 -5.16 7.23
CA VAL A 70 -4.44 -4.69 6.10
C VAL A 70 -5.83 -4.26 6.58
N ASN A 71 -6.30 -3.15 6.04
CA ASN A 71 -7.65 -2.63 6.22
C ASN A 71 -8.25 -2.38 4.83
N THR A 72 -9.44 -2.92 4.60
CA THR A 72 -10.15 -2.80 3.33
C THR A 72 -11.63 -2.54 3.58
N LYS A 73 -12.35 -2.11 2.54
CA LYS A 73 -13.79 -1.91 2.60
C LYS A 73 -14.52 -3.25 2.48
N ASN A 74 -15.60 -3.39 3.23
CA ASN A 74 -16.58 -4.44 2.98
C ASN A 74 -17.46 -4.11 1.77
N GLN A 75 -18.36 -5.01 1.40
CA GLN A 75 -19.33 -4.83 0.31
C GLN A 75 -20.28 -3.62 0.49
N PHE A 76 -20.38 -3.06 1.70
CA PHE A 76 -21.19 -1.87 2.00
C PHE A 76 -20.36 -0.58 1.96
N GLY A 77 -19.08 -0.64 1.56
CA GLY A 77 -18.18 0.50 1.41
C GLY A 77 -17.49 0.96 2.70
N GLY A 78 -17.74 0.29 3.83
CA GLY A 78 -17.16 0.63 5.13
C GLY A 78 -15.87 -0.13 5.42
N TYR A 79 -14.87 0.55 5.98
CA TYR A 79 -13.65 -0.11 6.48
C TYR A 79 -13.96 -0.99 7.70
N VAL A 80 -13.37 -2.20 7.72
CA VAL A 80 -13.62 -3.19 8.79
C VAL A 80 -12.56 -3.21 9.89
N GLY A 81 -11.57 -2.31 9.79
CA GLY A 81 -10.44 -2.20 10.71
C GLY A 81 -9.26 -3.07 10.26
N PHE A 82 -8.08 -2.71 10.74
CA PHE A 82 -6.84 -3.40 10.42
C PHE A 82 -6.83 -4.81 10.99
N LYS A 83 -6.47 -5.78 10.14
CA LYS A 83 -6.29 -7.19 10.48
C LYS A 83 -4.87 -7.62 10.13
N PRO A 84 -4.21 -8.41 11.00
CA PRO A 84 -2.86 -8.89 10.72
C PRO A 84 -2.88 -9.87 9.53
N PHE A 85 -1.81 -9.86 8.76
CA PHE A 85 -1.54 -10.86 7.74
C PHE A 85 -0.07 -11.27 7.74
N ARG A 86 0.18 -12.45 7.18
CA ARG A 86 1.53 -12.92 6.82
C ARG A 86 1.61 -13.11 5.31
N TYR A 87 2.65 -12.57 4.70
CA TYR A 87 2.99 -12.73 3.30
C TYR A 87 4.24 -13.60 3.15
N ILE A 88 4.17 -14.64 2.31
CA ILE A 88 5.33 -15.50 2.00
C ILE A 88 5.93 -15.03 0.67
N ILE A 89 7.19 -14.58 0.70
CA ILE A 89 7.87 -13.95 -0.44
C ILE A 89 7.90 -14.91 -1.64
N ASP A 90 8.45 -16.11 -1.48
CA ASP A 90 8.63 -17.07 -2.58
C ASP A 90 7.32 -17.53 -3.22
N ARG A 91 6.23 -17.52 -2.45
CA ARG A 91 4.91 -18.00 -2.90
C ARG A 91 3.97 -16.89 -3.34
N HIS A 92 4.36 -15.63 -3.13
CA HIS A 92 3.53 -14.45 -3.35
C HIS A 92 2.12 -14.59 -2.74
N LYS A 93 2.01 -15.19 -1.55
CA LYS A 93 0.74 -15.60 -0.95
C LYS A 93 0.50 -14.94 0.41
N ILE A 94 -0.69 -14.38 0.58
CA ILE A 94 -1.18 -13.82 1.84
C ILE A 94 -1.91 -14.87 2.69
N TYR A 95 -1.76 -14.76 4.01
CA TYR A 95 -2.51 -15.51 5.00
C TYR A 95 -3.07 -14.56 6.06
N MET A 96 -4.40 -14.45 6.12
CA MET A 96 -5.14 -13.55 7.04
C MET A 96 -5.23 -14.06 8.49
N THR A 97 -4.93 -15.34 8.70
CA THR A 97 -5.00 -16.00 9.99
C THR A 97 -3.72 -16.80 10.19
N ASN A 98 -2.65 -16.14 10.66
CA ASN A 98 -1.42 -16.87 10.97
C ASN A 98 -0.72 -16.31 12.21
N THR A 99 -0.55 -17.20 13.17
CA THR A 99 0.31 -17.03 14.35
C THR A 99 1.69 -16.58 13.94
N GLY A 100 2.27 -15.59 14.63
CA GLY A 100 3.64 -15.11 14.39
C GLY A 100 3.78 -13.73 13.76
N CYS A 101 2.65 -13.07 13.49
CA CYS A 101 2.57 -11.66 13.12
C CYS A 101 1.76 -10.84 14.14
N GLU A 102 1.66 -11.35 15.37
CA GLU A 102 1.07 -10.68 16.54
C GLU A 102 2.04 -9.66 17.14
#